data_AF-A0A9E3AVX0-F1
#
_entry.id   AF-A0A9E3AVX0-F1
#
_cell.length_a   1.000
_cell.length_b   1.000
_cell.length_c   1.000
_cell.angle_alpha   90.00
_cell.angle_beta   90.00
_cell.angle_gamma   90.00
#
_symmetry.space_group_name_H-M   'P 1'
#
loop_
_entity.id
_entity.type
_entity.pdbx_description
1 polymer ?
#
loop_
_entity_poly.entity_id
_entity_poly.type
_entity_poly.pdbx_seq_one_letter_code
_entity_poly.pdbx_strand_id
1 'polypeptide(L)'
;MAVEAMREKPSSPPSNFPLALLGNHPVQSVAGGLARRLLTLYETARAAPRALFPDVGALMAGILLTLACALLLDKPVARAMRHLPLPVTGFFHDVTTLGEGWVWMVPFVLVALGLAWASCAARSRHRRVRLVVLAERAFFVFSALAVPSLATTIMKHVVGRIRPRYFESLGVLHFEPFSLAASKASFPSGHATTVAALVIAVAAVAPRWKSAVVVLALFVFFSRIAVEAHYASDVLAGAFVGIVGARAMRTLFAKARIGLRSGVLAAVTPELPPHLSQGGFESSTWPRDEVTREPSPSPRLSIVVPMRNEAENAGPLIEEIERACAGYLPFEIICIDDGSSDGTAARLAELGARRVHLRAFRHAVSCGQSAAVRSGVRAARAPIISTLDGDGQNDPAFIPKLVAALEAGGAATGLVAGQRVGRKDTGFKKFQSRVANIVRARILRDGTRDTGCGLKAFRRELFLALPYFDGLHRFLPALMRREGYEVKLVDVVDRPRRAGRSNYGLFDRLWVGILDLFGVSWLIRRRRRVPIVSNLRKDA
;
A
#
# COMPACT_ATOMS: atom_id res chain seq x y z
N MET A 1 -14.19 21.45 -82.89
CA MET A 1 -15.24 21.29 -81.85
C MET A 1 -15.08 19.93 -81.20
N ALA A 2 -14.00 19.78 -80.42
CA ALA A 2 -13.42 18.48 -80.09
C ALA A 2 -12.63 18.58 -78.76
N VAL A 3 -12.87 17.60 -77.89
CA VAL A 3 -11.87 16.83 -77.10
C VAL A 3 -11.17 17.52 -75.90
N GLU A 4 -11.18 16.77 -74.78
CA GLU A 4 -10.23 16.70 -73.66
C GLU A 4 -10.14 17.77 -72.54
N ALA A 5 -10.30 17.23 -71.32
CA ALA A 5 -9.35 17.26 -70.21
C ALA A 5 -9.43 18.36 -69.12
N MET A 6 -8.97 17.88 -67.95
CA MET A 6 -8.33 18.59 -66.84
C MET A 6 -9.16 18.85 -65.58
N ARG A 7 -9.03 17.87 -64.67
CA ARG A 7 -8.50 18.01 -63.29
C ARG A 7 -8.28 19.46 -62.82
N GLU A 8 -8.96 19.82 -61.73
CA GLU A 8 -8.36 20.67 -60.69
C GLU A 8 -8.88 20.28 -59.29
N LYS A 9 -7.94 20.20 -58.34
CA LYS A 9 -8.08 19.78 -56.94
C LYS A 9 -8.79 20.85 -56.10
N PRO A 10 -9.50 20.48 -55.03
CA PRO A 10 -9.56 21.29 -53.82
C PRO A 10 -8.49 20.86 -52.81
N SER A 11 -7.75 21.86 -52.33
CA SER A 11 -6.78 21.93 -51.23
C SER A 11 -6.78 20.81 -50.18
N SER A 12 -5.57 20.30 -49.90
CA SER A 12 -5.23 19.45 -48.74
C SER A 12 -5.51 20.13 -47.39
N PRO A 13 -6.12 19.45 -46.41
CA PRO A 13 -6.13 19.91 -45.03
C PRO A 13 -4.78 19.65 -44.34
N PRO A 14 -4.41 20.44 -43.31
CA PRO A 14 -3.09 20.40 -42.71
C PRO A 14 -2.80 19.07 -41.99
N SER A 15 -1.67 18.48 -42.38
CA SER A 15 -1.01 17.39 -41.68
C SER A 15 -0.42 17.91 -40.36
N ASN A 16 -1.08 17.62 -39.23
CA ASN A 16 -0.45 17.43 -37.91
C ASN A 16 -1.52 17.01 -36.89
N PHE A 17 -1.84 15.71 -36.86
CA PHE A 17 -2.36 15.04 -35.68
C PHE A 17 -1.55 13.76 -35.50
N PRO A 18 -0.81 13.57 -34.39
CA PRO A 18 -0.11 12.32 -34.15
C PRO A 18 -1.14 11.21 -33.94
N LEU A 19 -1.28 10.37 -34.96
CA LEU A 19 -2.02 9.12 -35.01
C LEU A 19 -1.26 8.02 -34.24
N ALA A 20 -0.95 8.28 -32.95
CA ALA A 20 -0.09 7.41 -32.14
C ALA A 20 -0.52 7.35 -30.66
N LEU A 21 -1.81 7.14 -30.38
CA LEU A 21 -2.28 6.65 -29.06
C LEU A 21 -3.44 5.63 -29.19
N LEU A 22 -3.61 5.02 -30.37
CA LEU A 22 -4.48 3.86 -30.55
C LEU A 22 -3.70 2.58 -30.27
N GLY A 23 -3.52 2.33 -28.97
CA GLY A 23 -3.05 1.06 -28.43
C GLY A 23 -3.65 0.77 -27.06
N ASN A 24 -4.83 1.33 -26.73
CA ASN A 24 -5.52 1.00 -25.48
C ASN A 24 -6.19 -0.36 -25.61
N HIS A 25 -5.42 -1.43 -25.41
CA HIS A 25 -5.99 -2.76 -25.26
C HIS A 25 -6.98 -2.75 -24.08
N PRO A 26 -8.21 -3.27 -24.26
CA PRO A 26 -9.19 -3.34 -23.17
C PRO A 26 -8.64 -4.04 -21.92
N VAL A 27 -7.71 -4.98 -22.09
CA VAL A 27 -6.98 -5.65 -21.00
C VAL A 27 -6.18 -4.67 -20.13
N GLN A 28 -5.48 -3.70 -20.72
CA GLN A 28 -4.70 -2.70 -19.96
C GLN A 28 -5.62 -1.75 -19.18
N SER A 29 -6.80 -1.43 -19.74
CA SER A 29 -7.80 -0.59 -19.08
C SER A 29 -8.49 -1.28 -17.89
N VAL A 30 -8.77 -2.59 -18.00
CA VAL A 30 -9.31 -3.40 -16.90
C VAL A 30 -8.28 -3.58 -15.80
N ALA A 31 -7.02 -3.90 -16.16
CA ALA A 31 -5.93 -4.07 -15.20
C ALA A 31 -5.64 -2.78 -14.43
N GLY A 32 -5.56 -1.63 -15.10
CA GLY A 32 -5.38 -0.32 -14.45
C GLY A 32 -6.60 0.09 -13.60
N GLY A 33 -7.80 -0.30 -14.03
CA GLY A 33 -9.03 -0.13 -13.25
C GLY A 33 -9.05 -0.98 -11.97
N LEU A 34 -8.60 -2.22 -12.04
CA LEU A 34 -8.51 -3.13 -10.91
C LEU A 34 -7.43 -2.68 -9.93
N ALA A 35 -6.24 -2.31 -10.43
CA ALA A 35 -5.14 -1.82 -9.61
C ALA A 35 -5.54 -0.60 -8.77
N ARG A 36 -6.26 0.36 -9.36
CA ARG A 36 -6.79 1.52 -8.62
C ARG A 36 -7.74 1.12 -7.50
N ARG A 37 -8.67 0.19 -7.76
CA ARG A 37 -9.64 -0.29 -6.76
C ARG A 37 -8.95 -1.04 -5.63
N LEU A 38 -7.98 -1.89 -5.95
CA LEU A 38 -7.15 -2.57 -4.95
C LEU A 38 -6.37 -1.57 -4.09
N LEU A 39 -5.81 -0.52 -4.71
CA LEU A 39 -5.11 0.54 -3.98
C LEU A 39 -6.07 1.30 -3.07
N THR A 40 -7.27 1.69 -3.54
CA THR A 40 -8.28 2.36 -2.71
C THR A 40 -8.73 1.49 -1.53
N LEU A 41 -8.93 0.18 -1.76
CA LEU A 41 -9.24 -0.76 -0.69
C LEU A 41 -8.09 -0.84 0.33
N TYR A 42 -6.85 -0.91 -0.14
CA TYR A 42 -5.67 -0.93 0.72
C TYR A 42 -5.54 0.34 1.56
N GLU A 43 -5.66 1.52 0.94
CA GLU A 43 -5.60 2.82 1.64
C GLU A 43 -6.73 2.97 2.65
N THR A 44 -7.95 2.54 2.29
CA THR A 44 -9.11 2.58 3.20
C THR A 44 -8.91 1.64 4.39
N ALA A 45 -8.34 0.45 4.17
CA ALA A 45 -8.04 -0.49 5.24
C ALA A 45 -6.97 0.06 6.20
N ARG A 46 -5.93 0.70 5.64
CA ARG A 46 -4.85 1.34 6.40
C ARG A 46 -5.35 2.52 7.24
N ALA A 47 -6.29 3.31 6.73
CA ALA A 47 -6.78 4.52 7.40
C ALA A 47 -7.63 4.24 8.64
N ALA A 48 -8.35 3.11 8.71
CA ALA A 48 -9.27 2.83 9.80
C ALA A 48 -9.36 1.32 10.16
N PRO A 49 -8.26 0.67 10.55
CA PRO A 49 -8.21 -0.77 10.79
C PRO A 49 -9.17 -1.21 11.90
N ARG A 50 -9.30 -0.42 12.97
CA ARG A 50 -10.22 -0.71 14.10
C ARG A 50 -11.68 -0.78 13.70
N ALA A 51 -12.08 -0.07 12.64
CA ALA A 51 -13.46 -0.03 12.20
C ALA A 51 -13.85 -1.24 11.32
N LEU A 52 -12.90 -2.09 10.93
CA LEU A 52 -13.16 -3.27 10.12
C LEU A 52 -13.54 -4.49 10.96
N PHE A 53 -13.09 -4.53 12.21
CA PHE A 53 -13.26 -5.66 13.10
C PHE A 53 -14.28 -5.35 14.20
N PRO A 54 -14.99 -6.36 14.71
CA PRO A 54 -15.83 -6.20 15.89
C PRO A 54 -15.00 -5.78 17.11
N ASP A 55 -15.66 -5.27 18.14
CA ASP A 55 -15.01 -4.95 19.40
C ASP A 55 -14.45 -6.22 20.08
N VAL A 56 -13.53 -6.00 21.03
CA VAL A 56 -12.84 -7.08 21.74
C VAL A 56 -13.82 -7.97 22.50
N GLY A 57 -14.90 -7.41 23.04
CA GLY A 57 -15.92 -8.17 23.76
C GLY A 57 -16.63 -9.18 22.85
N ALA A 58 -17.06 -8.75 21.66
CA ALA A 58 -17.67 -9.63 20.68
C ALA A 58 -16.71 -10.71 20.16
N LEU A 59 -15.42 -10.39 20.00
CA LEU A 59 -14.38 -11.38 19.67
C LEU A 59 -14.23 -12.43 20.77
N MET A 60 -14.12 -11.99 22.02
CA MET A 60 -14.00 -12.87 23.17
C MET A 60 -15.24 -13.75 23.36
N ALA A 61 -16.44 -13.21 23.15
CA ALA A 61 -17.67 -13.99 23.21
C ALA A 61 -17.69 -15.12 22.17
N GLY A 62 -17.28 -14.85 20.93
CA GLY A 62 -17.17 -15.88 19.89
C GLY A 62 -16.15 -16.98 20.23
N ILE A 63 -15.00 -16.60 20.80
CA ILE A 63 -13.97 -17.54 21.26
C ILE A 63 -14.49 -18.40 22.42
N LEU A 64 -15.11 -17.78 23.42
CA LEU A 64 -15.66 -18.48 24.60
C LEU A 64 -16.79 -19.43 24.20
N LEU A 65 -17.67 -19.03 23.28
CA LEU A 65 -18.72 -19.90 22.75
C LEU A 65 -18.14 -21.11 22.00
N THR A 66 -17.09 -20.89 21.21
CA THR A 66 -16.37 -21.97 20.52
C THR A 66 -15.74 -22.93 21.51
N LEU A 67 -15.11 -22.43 22.58
CA LEU A 67 -14.52 -23.24 23.63
C LEU A 67 -15.57 -24.02 24.41
N ALA A 68 -16.68 -23.40 24.78
CA ALA A 68 -17.80 -24.05 25.44
C ALA A 68 -18.37 -25.18 24.57
N CYS A 69 -18.55 -24.93 23.27
CA CYS A 69 -18.96 -25.97 22.30
C CYS A 69 -17.93 -27.13 22.25
N ALA A 70 -16.63 -26.81 22.26
CA ALA A 70 -15.58 -27.82 22.21
C ALA A 70 -15.57 -28.74 23.44
N LEU A 71 -15.82 -28.17 24.62
CA LEU A 71 -15.82 -28.90 25.88
C LEU A 71 -17.11 -29.69 26.12
N LEU A 72 -18.26 -29.12 25.73
CA LEU A 72 -19.57 -29.66 26.09
C LEU A 72 -20.20 -30.51 24.98
N LEU A 73 -19.99 -30.15 23.71
CA LEU A 73 -20.76 -30.70 22.59
C LEU A 73 -19.96 -31.60 21.66
N ASP A 74 -18.66 -31.36 21.47
CA ASP A 74 -17.88 -32.09 20.46
C ASP A 74 -17.90 -33.62 20.65
N LYS A 75 -17.69 -34.10 21.89
CA LYS A 75 -17.68 -35.55 22.19
C LYS A 75 -19.06 -36.20 22.01
N PRO A 76 -20.15 -35.73 22.66
CA PRO A 76 -21.46 -36.37 22.50
C PRO A 76 -21.98 -36.27 21.06
N VAL A 77 -21.76 -35.14 20.38
CA VAL A 77 -22.20 -34.96 18.99
C VAL A 77 -21.40 -35.85 18.03
N ALA A 78 -20.07 -35.92 18.16
CA ALA A 78 -19.26 -36.78 17.30
C ALA A 78 -19.65 -38.27 17.44
N ARG A 79 -19.93 -38.72 18.67
CA ARG A 79 -20.41 -40.09 18.90
C ARG A 79 -21.78 -40.32 18.25
N ALA A 80 -22.71 -39.38 18.38
CA ALA A 80 -24.03 -39.49 17.77
C ALA A 80 -23.97 -39.58 16.23
N MET A 81 -23.10 -38.78 15.59
CA MET A 81 -23.00 -38.75 14.12
C MET A 81 -22.43 -40.04 13.53
N ARG A 82 -21.58 -40.76 14.25
CA ARG A 82 -20.96 -42.02 13.78
C ARG A 82 -21.99 -43.13 13.50
N HIS A 83 -23.15 -43.07 14.15
CA HIS A 83 -24.21 -44.05 13.99
C HIS A 83 -25.21 -43.69 12.88
N LEU A 84 -24.95 -42.66 12.07
CA LEU A 84 -25.81 -42.30 10.96
C LEU A 84 -25.82 -43.39 9.87
N PRO A 85 -27.00 -43.76 9.33
CA PRO A 85 -27.10 -44.71 8.23
C PRO A 85 -26.36 -44.25 6.97
N LEU A 86 -25.79 -45.20 6.22
CA LEU A 86 -25.03 -44.92 4.98
C LEU A 86 -25.79 -44.05 3.95
N PRO A 87 -27.10 -44.22 3.70
CA PRO A 87 -27.82 -43.34 2.78
C PRO A 87 -27.85 -41.88 3.25
N VAL A 88 -27.93 -41.66 4.56
CA VAL A 88 -27.97 -40.33 5.16
C VAL A 88 -26.60 -39.67 5.11
N THR A 89 -25.52 -40.40 5.41
CA THR A 89 -24.15 -39.88 5.29
C THR A 89 -23.78 -39.60 3.84
N GLY A 90 -24.23 -40.43 2.89
CA GLY A 90 -24.09 -40.21 1.44
C GLY A 90 -24.73 -38.90 0.99
N PHE A 91 -25.98 -38.63 1.37
CA PHE A 91 -26.65 -37.35 1.09
C PHE A 91 -25.86 -36.15 1.63
N PHE A 92 -25.35 -36.22 2.86
CA PHE A 92 -24.55 -35.13 3.43
C PHE A 92 -23.16 -34.99 2.82
N HIS A 93 -22.61 -36.05 2.23
CA HIS A 93 -21.41 -35.98 1.42
C HIS A 93 -21.65 -35.15 0.16
N ASP A 94 -22.80 -35.30 -0.50
CA ASP A 94 -23.18 -34.50 -1.67
C ASP A 94 -23.44 -33.04 -1.28
N VAL A 95 -24.20 -32.78 -0.21
CA VAL A 95 -24.49 -31.43 0.30
C VAL A 95 -23.21 -30.67 0.65
N THR A 96 -22.20 -31.37 1.15
CA THR A 96 -20.91 -30.78 1.52
C THR A 96 -20.23 -30.07 0.35
N THR A 97 -20.40 -30.53 -0.89
CA THR A 97 -19.79 -29.89 -2.07
C THR A 97 -20.19 -28.43 -2.22
N LEU A 98 -21.40 -28.05 -1.77
CA LEU A 98 -21.88 -26.67 -1.78
C LEU A 98 -21.12 -25.77 -0.81
N GLY A 99 -20.38 -26.32 0.14
CA GLY A 99 -19.51 -25.56 1.03
C GLY A 99 -18.11 -25.31 0.47
N GLU A 100 -17.77 -25.87 -0.69
CA GLU A 100 -16.44 -25.71 -1.27
C GLU A 100 -16.22 -24.29 -1.81
N GLY A 101 -15.10 -23.67 -1.43
CA GLY A 101 -14.81 -22.28 -1.77
C GLY A 101 -14.82 -21.98 -3.28
N TRP A 102 -14.29 -22.90 -4.09
CA TRP A 102 -14.18 -22.70 -5.53
C TRP A 102 -15.54 -22.69 -6.25
N VAL A 103 -16.55 -23.41 -5.73
CA VAL A 103 -17.93 -23.44 -6.26
C VAL A 103 -18.52 -22.03 -6.32
N TRP A 104 -18.16 -21.18 -5.37
CA TRP A 104 -18.66 -19.80 -5.30
C TRP A 104 -17.64 -18.79 -5.83
N MET A 105 -16.37 -18.92 -5.43
CA MET A 105 -15.35 -17.92 -5.75
C MET A 105 -15.06 -17.83 -7.25
N VAL A 106 -14.98 -18.96 -7.96
CA VAL A 106 -14.64 -18.98 -9.39
C VAL A 106 -15.73 -18.31 -10.23
N PRO A 107 -17.03 -18.63 -10.09
CA PRO A 107 -18.07 -17.90 -10.81
C PRO A 107 -18.07 -16.39 -10.53
N PHE A 108 -17.93 -15.96 -9.27
CA PHE A 108 -17.97 -14.54 -8.95
C PHE A 108 -16.76 -13.75 -9.49
N VAL A 109 -15.56 -14.33 -9.48
CA VAL A 109 -14.39 -13.64 -10.08
C VAL A 109 -14.50 -13.58 -11.60
N LEU A 110 -14.99 -14.64 -12.25
CA LEU A 110 -15.21 -14.64 -13.71
C LEU A 110 -16.28 -13.62 -14.12
N VAL A 111 -17.39 -13.55 -13.38
CA VAL A 111 -18.44 -12.55 -13.58
C VAL A 111 -17.89 -11.14 -13.37
N ALA A 112 -17.10 -10.91 -12.32
CA ALA A 112 -16.49 -9.60 -12.06
C ALA A 112 -15.58 -9.16 -13.22
N LEU A 113 -14.70 -10.05 -13.70
CA LEU A 113 -13.79 -9.76 -14.81
C LEU A 113 -14.53 -9.57 -16.13
N GLY A 114 -15.51 -10.43 -16.43
CA GLY A 114 -16.33 -10.34 -17.64
C GLY A 114 -17.14 -9.05 -17.71
N LEU A 115 -17.76 -8.63 -16.60
CA LEU A 115 -18.50 -7.37 -16.52
C LEU A 115 -17.58 -6.14 -16.59
N ALA A 116 -16.40 -6.21 -15.96
CA ALA A 116 -15.40 -5.15 -16.05
C ALA A 116 -14.92 -4.99 -17.51
N TRP A 117 -14.64 -6.10 -18.19
CA TRP A 117 -14.26 -6.10 -19.61
C TRP A 117 -15.38 -5.57 -20.51
N ALA A 118 -16.62 -6.04 -20.32
CA ALA A 118 -17.79 -5.55 -21.05
C ALA A 118 -18.03 -4.04 -20.83
N SER A 119 -17.68 -3.51 -19.66
CA SER A 119 -17.79 -2.07 -19.38
C SER A 119 -16.88 -1.22 -20.27
N CYS A 120 -15.71 -1.73 -20.66
CA CYS A 120 -14.78 -1.04 -21.55
C CYS A 120 -15.32 -0.92 -22.98
N ALA A 121 -16.10 -1.92 -23.43
CA ALA A 121 -16.75 -1.92 -24.73
C ALA A 121 -18.10 -1.17 -24.76
N ALA A 122 -18.63 -0.76 -23.61
CA ALA A 122 -19.94 -0.10 -23.53
C ALA A 122 -19.89 1.32 -24.11
N ARG A 123 -20.69 1.57 -25.17
CA ARG A 123 -20.84 2.88 -25.82
C ARG A 123 -21.65 3.89 -24.99
N SER A 124 -22.70 3.43 -24.31
CA SER A 124 -23.54 4.28 -23.46
C SER A 124 -22.96 4.42 -22.05
N ARG A 125 -22.90 5.68 -21.56
CA ARG A 125 -22.47 6.00 -20.18
C ARG A 125 -23.30 5.26 -19.14
N HIS A 126 -24.62 5.21 -19.30
CA HIS A 126 -25.53 4.52 -18.39
C HIS A 126 -25.24 3.02 -18.31
N ARG A 127 -25.01 2.37 -19.46
CA ARG A 127 -24.67 0.94 -19.53
C ARG A 127 -23.30 0.66 -18.90
N ARG A 128 -22.30 1.52 -19.17
CA ARG A 128 -20.96 1.40 -18.59
C ARG A 128 -21.00 1.45 -17.07
N VAL A 129 -21.70 2.44 -16.50
CA VAL A 129 -21.83 2.59 -15.03
C VAL A 129 -22.52 1.37 -14.42
N ARG A 130 -23.62 0.89 -15.00
CA ARG A 130 -24.31 -0.32 -14.50
C ARG A 130 -23.40 -1.55 -14.50
N LEU A 131 -22.64 -1.77 -15.57
CA LEU A 131 -21.70 -2.89 -15.67
C LEU A 131 -20.56 -2.80 -14.65
N VAL A 132 -20.02 -1.60 -14.42
CA VAL A 132 -18.98 -1.37 -13.40
C VAL A 132 -19.52 -1.68 -12.00
N VAL A 133 -20.71 -1.18 -11.66
CA VAL A 133 -21.31 -1.44 -10.34
C VAL A 133 -21.56 -2.93 -10.14
N LEU A 134 -22.04 -3.64 -11.17
CA LEU A 134 -22.27 -5.08 -11.09
C LEU A 134 -20.94 -5.86 -10.98
N ALA A 135 -19.91 -5.45 -11.72
CA ALA A 135 -18.56 -6.01 -11.61
C ALA A 135 -17.99 -5.84 -10.19
N GLU A 136 -18.16 -4.65 -9.60
CA GLU A 136 -17.70 -4.35 -8.25
C GLU A 136 -18.47 -5.12 -7.18
N ARG A 137 -19.78 -5.36 -7.36
CA ARG A 137 -20.56 -6.23 -6.48
C ARG A 137 -20.11 -7.69 -6.57
N ALA A 138 -19.86 -8.21 -7.78
CA ALA A 138 -19.33 -9.56 -7.94
C ALA A 138 -17.92 -9.68 -7.34
N PHE A 139 -17.07 -8.68 -7.54
CA PHE A 139 -15.74 -8.62 -6.93
C PHE A 139 -15.81 -8.55 -5.40
N PHE A 140 -16.76 -7.81 -4.84
CA PHE A 140 -17.03 -7.80 -3.40
C PHE A 140 -17.38 -9.19 -2.88
N VAL A 141 -18.31 -9.90 -3.53
CA VAL A 141 -18.70 -11.26 -3.09
C VAL A 141 -17.49 -12.19 -3.14
N PHE A 142 -16.74 -12.20 -4.24
CA PHE A 142 -15.48 -12.94 -4.32
C PHE A 142 -14.52 -12.62 -3.16
N SER A 143 -14.25 -11.34 -2.90
CA SER A 143 -13.31 -10.90 -1.86
C SER A 143 -13.80 -11.28 -0.45
N ALA A 144 -15.11 -11.16 -0.21
CA ALA A 144 -15.74 -11.51 1.05
C ALA A 144 -15.67 -13.02 1.36
N LEU A 145 -15.57 -13.87 0.34
CA LEU A 145 -15.34 -15.31 0.50
C LEU A 145 -13.84 -15.65 0.56
N ALA A 146 -13.03 -15.02 -0.30
CA ALA A 146 -11.62 -15.34 -0.45
C ALA A 146 -10.80 -15.04 0.80
N VAL A 147 -10.99 -13.85 1.39
CA VAL A 147 -10.16 -13.37 2.50
C VAL A 147 -10.38 -14.21 3.78
N PRO A 148 -11.61 -14.48 4.24
CA PRO A 148 -11.83 -15.31 5.43
C PRO A 148 -11.42 -16.78 5.21
N SER A 149 -11.60 -17.30 4.00
CA SER A 149 -11.19 -18.67 3.65
C SER A 149 -9.67 -18.82 3.64
N LEU A 150 -8.93 -17.82 3.15
CA LEU A 150 -7.47 -17.79 3.27
C LEU A 150 -7.02 -17.77 4.74
N ALA A 151 -7.65 -16.93 5.58
CA ALA A 151 -7.37 -16.89 7.01
C ALA A 151 -7.64 -18.25 7.68
N THR A 152 -8.73 -18.91 7.32
CA THR A 152 -9.07 -20.26 7.80
C THR A 152 -8.00 -21.28 7.40
N THR A 153 -7.52 -21.26 6.16
CA THR A 153 -6.45 -22.17 5.70
C THR A 153 -5.16 -21.97 6.50
N ILE A 154 -4.80 -20.72 6.80
CA ILE A 154 -3.63 -20.41 7.65
C ILE A 154 -3.86 -20.95 9.07
N MET A 155 -5.02 -20.67 9.67
CA MET A 155 -5.36 -21.13 11.02
C MET A 155 -5.33 -22.66 11.15
N LYS A 156 -5.77 -23.39 10.11
CA LYS A 156 -5.71 -24.87 10.08
C LYS A 156 -4.31 -25.41 10.29
N HIS A 157 -3.35 -24.84 9.58
CA HIS A 157 -1.96 -25.26 9.71
C HIS A 157 -1.34 -24.81 11.03
N VAL A 158 -1.69 -23.62 11.53
CA VAL A 158 -1.18 -23.14 12.82
C VAL A 158 -1.71 -23.97 13.99
N VAL A 159 -2.99 -24.32 14.00
CA VAL A 159 -3.63 -25.02 15.13
C VAL A 159 -3.44 -26.54 15.06
N GLY A 160 -3.60 -27.15 13.88
CA GLY A 160 -3.29 -28.56 13.69
C GLY A 160 -4.20 -29.54 14.46
N ARG A 161 -5.50 -29.26 14.58
CA ARG A 161 -6.45 -30.12 15.32
C ARG A 161 -6.79 -31.40 14.55
N ILE A 162 -6.80 -32.54 15.25
CA ILE A 162 -7.18 -33.84 14.68
C ILE A 162 -8.66 -33.87 14.26
N ARG A 163 -8.99 -34.63 13.20
CA ARG A 163 -10.39 -34.85 12.76
C ARG A 163 -11.18 -35.76 13.71
N PRO A 164 -12.53 -35.61 13.76
CA PRO A 164 -13.41 -36.43 14.60
C PRO A 164 -13.22 -37.93 14.47
N ARG A 165 -13.01 -38.46 13.26
CA ARG A 165 -12.83 -39.90 13.04
C ARG A 165 -11.75 -40.57 13.92
N TYR A 166 -10.80 -39.81 14.47
CA TYR A 166 -9.70 -40.29 15.33
C TYR A 166 -9.89 -39.98 16.81
N PHE A 167 -11.06 -39.49 17.25
CA PHE A 167 -11.24 -38.99 18.61
C PHE A 167 -11.14 -40.06 19.69
N GLU A 168 -11.44 -41.33 19.38
CA GLU A 168 -11.37 -42.43 20.36
C GLU A 168 -9.93 -42.84 20.68
N SER A 169 -9.01 -42.72 19.72
CA SER A 169 -7.61 -43.09 19.93
C SER A 169 -6.75 -41.93 20.45
N LEU A 170 -7.04 -40.70 20.05
CA LEU A 170 -6.21 -39.52 20.36
C LEU A 170 -6.89 -38.49 21.26
N GLY A 171 -8.21 -38.57 21.45
CA GLY A 171 -9.00 -37.59 22.20
C GLY A 171 -9.47 -36.39 21.36
N VAL A 172 -10.46 -35.67 21.90
CA VAL A 172 -11.17 -34.56 21.21
C VAL A 172 -10.36 -33.26 21.18
N LEU A 173 -9.42 -33.09 22.13
CA LEU A 173 -8.56 -31.92 22.29
C LEU A 173 -7.10 -32.22 21.90
N HIS A 174 -6.89 -33.09 20.92
CA HIS A 174 -5.56 -33.35 20.37
C HIS A 174 -5.18 -32.31 19.31
N PHE A 175 -4.05 -31.65 19.53
CA PHE A 175 -3.52 -30.60 18.67
C PHE A 175 -2.05 -30.85 18.33
N GLU A 176 -1.72 -30.67 17.06
CA GLU A 176 -0.34 -30.73 16.56
C GLU A 176 -0.04 -29.51 15.69
N PRO A 177 0.37 -28.39 16.31
CA PRO A 177 0.62 -27.14 15.60
C PRO A 177 1.58 -27.28 14.42
N PHE A 178 1.40 -26.45 13.41
CA PHE A 178 2.23 -26.38 12.19
C PHE A 178 2.22 -27.64 11.32
N SER A 179 1.18 -28.47 11.43
CA SER A 179 1.04 -29.67 10.60
C SER A 179 0.43 -29.39 9.22
N LEU A 180 0.99 -30.04 8.19
CA LEU A 180 0.44 -30.05 6.83
C LEU A 180 -0.42 -31.31 6.55
N ALA A 181 -0.53 -32.23 7.51
CA ALA A 181 -1.27 -33.47 7.32
C ALA A 181 -2.80 -33.23 7.29
N ALA A 182 -3.49 -33.81 6.31
CA ALA A 182 -4.93 -33.63 6.13
C ALA A 182 -5.78 -34.16 7.32
N SER A 183 -5.27 -35.15 8.05
CA SER A 183 -5.88 -35.68 9.28
C SER A 183 -5.85 -34.69 10.45
N LYS A 184 -4.96 -33.70 10.41
CA LYS A 184 -4.72 -32.67 11.45
C LYS A 184 -5.24 -31.29 11.03
N ALA A 185 -6.07 -31.22 9.99
CA ALA A 185 -6.60 -29.97 9.43
C ALA A 185 -8.09 -29.77 9.76
N SER A 186 -8.52 -30.12 10.98
CA SER A 186 -9.92 -30.04 11.41
C SER A 186 -10.35 -28.62 11.76
N PHE A 187 -9.60 -27.91 12.62
CA PHE A 187 -10.00 -26.59 13.12
C PHE A 187 -9.34 -25.45 12.34
N PRO A 188 -10.07 -24.39 11.92
CA PRO A 188 -11.53 -24.28 11.82
C PRO A 188 -12.06 -24.84 10.49
N SER A 189 -13.38 -25.07 10.39
CA SER A 189 -14.00 -25.62 9.17
C SER A 189 -14.06 -24.60 8.02
N GLY A 190 -13.29 -24.81 6.95
CA GLY A 190 -13.29 -23.92 5.77
C GLY A 190 -14.60 -23.90 4.97
N HIS A 191 -15.37 -25.00 5.00
CA HIS A 191 -16.70 -25.03 4.37
C HIS A 191 -17.66 -24.12 5.13
N ALA A 192 -17.63 -24.19 6.45
CA ALA A 192 -18.43 -23.33 7.31
C ALA A 192 -18.05 -21.85 7.13
N THR A 193 -16.75 -21.55 7.05
CA THR A 193 -16.25 -20.20 6.74
C THR A 193 -16.85 -19.67 5.43
N THR A 194 -16.82 -20.49 4.38
CA THR A 194 -17.25 -20.08 3.03
C THR A 194 -18.75 -19.74 3.01
N VAL A 195 -19.61 -20.63 3.50
CA VAL A 195 -21.07 -20.40 3.47
C VAL A 195 -21.52 -19.32 4.45
N ALA A 196 -20.85 -19.18 5.60
CA ALA A 196 -21.13 -18.09 6.54
C ALA A 196 -20.74 -16.73 5.95
N ALA A 197 -19.60 -16.66 5.25
CA ALA A 197 -19.19 -15.47 4.50
C ALA A 197 -20.17 -15.16 3.36
N LEU A 198 -20.66 -16.19 2.66
CA LEU A 198 -21.66 -16.06 1.59
C LEU A 198 -22.98 -15.46 2.09
N VAL A 199 -23.47 -15.86 3.27
CA VAL A 199 -24.65 -15.24 3.90
C VAL A 199 -24.47 -13.72 4.03
N ILE A 200 -23.33 -13.27 4.57
CA ILE A 200 -23.05 -11.84 4.75
C ILE A 200 -22.90 -11.13 3.39
N ALA A 201 -22.22 -11.74 2.43
CA ALA A 201 -22.01 -11.17 1.11
C ALA A 201 -23.35 -11.01 0.36
N VAL A 202 -24.19 -12.04 0.33
CA VAL A 202 -25.51 -12.02 -0.32
C VAL A 202 -26.46 -11.07 0.38
N ALA A 203 -26.46 -11.01 1.72
CA ALA A 203 -27.25 -10.03 2.46
C ALA A 203 -26.90 -8.58 2.09
N ALA A 204 -25.65 -8.32 1.68
CA ALA A 204 -25.21 -6.98 1.27
C ALA A 204 -25.56 -6.63 -0.18
N VAL A 205 -25.54 -7.59 -1.12
CA VAL A 205 -25.75 -7.31 -2.56
C VAL A 205 -27.13 -7.71 -3.09
N ALA A 206 -27.79 -8.67 -2.44
CA ALA A 206 -29.05 -9.25 -2.86
C ALA A 206 -29.88 -9.73 -1.64
N PRO A 207 -30.34 -8.79 -0.78
CA PRO A 207 -30.95 -9.11 0.52
C PRO A 207 -32.20 -10.00 0.43
N ARG A 208 -32.92 -9.99 -0.70
CA ARG A 208 -34.06 -10.89 -0.97
C ARG A 208 -33.71 -12.38 -0.90
N TRP A 209 -32.46 -12.75 -1.17
CA TRP A 209 -32.00 -14.14 -1.14
C TRP A 209 -31.36 -14.55 0.19
N LYS A 210 -31.27 -13.64 1.17
CA LYS A 210 -30.56 -13.89 2.43
C LYS A 210 -31.07 -15.16 3.13
N SER A 211 -32.39 -15.37 3.16
CA SER A 211 -33.00 -16.48 3.88
C SER A 211 -32.67 -17.82 3.23
N ALA A 212 -32.69 -17.88 1.90
CA ALA A 212 -32.32 -19.09 1.15
C ALA A 212 -30.85 -19.49 1.41
N VAL A 213 -29.95 -18.51 1.45
CA VAL A 213 -28.52 -18.76 1.73
C VAL A 213 -28.27 -19.12 3.19
N VAL A 214 -29.07 -18.61 4.13
CA VAL A 214 -29.02 -19.04 5.55
C VAL A 214 -29.43 -20.50 5.67
N VAL A 215 -30.51 -20.93 5.00
CA VAL A 215 -30.92 -22.34 4.98
C VAL A 215 -29.80 -23.21 4.41
N LEU A 216 -29.23 -22.83 3.26
CA LEU A 216 -28.08 -23.51 2.67
C LEU A 216 -26.90 -23.63 3.66
N ALA A 217 -26.56 -22.53 4.35
CA ALA A 217 -25.47 -22.52 5.32
C ALA A 217 -25.72 -23.49 6.48
N LEU A 218 -26.95 -23.56 7.00
CA LEU A 218 -27.31 -24.52 8.07
C LEU A 218 -27.17 -25.98 7.60
N PHE A 219 -27.59 -26.28 6.37
CA PHE A 219 -27.41 -27.61 5.78
C PHE A 219 -25.94 -27.98 5.64
N VAL A 220 -25.10 -27.05 5.16
CA VAL A 220 -23.65 -27.28 5.05
C VAL A 220 -22.99 -27.39 6.42
N PHE A 221 -23.40 -26.59 7.41
CA PHE A 221 -22.87 -26.70 8.78
C PHE A 221 -23.13 -28.09 9.35
N PHE A 222 -24.36 -28.58 9.25
CA PHE A 222 -24.72 -29.91 9.71
C PHE A 222 -23.98 -30.99 8.92
N SER A 223 -23.89 -30.86 7.59
CA SER A 223 -23.23 -31.85 6.74
C SER A 223 -21.77 -32.08 7.14
N ARG A 224 -21.04 -31.03 7.54
CA ARG A 224 -19.63 -31.15 7.99
C ARG A 224 -19.45 -31.97 9.27
N ILE A 225 -20.45 -31.95 10.14
CA ILE A 225 -20.48 -32.72 11.39
C ILE A 225 -20.92 -34.16 11.07
N ALA A 226 -21.98 -34.31 10.28
CA ALA A 226 -22.55 -35.60 9.88
C ALA A 226 -21.56 -36.51 9.13
N VAL A 227 -20.68 -35.94 8.29
CA VAL A 227 -19.65 -36.70 7.55
C VAL A 227 -18.33 -36.89 8.34
N GLU A 228 -18.35 -36.64 9.65
CA GLU A 228 -17.19 -36.77 10.56
C GLU A 228 -15.92 -36.03 10.09
N ALA A 229 -16.10 -34.95 9.32
CA ALA A 229 -14.98 -34.17 8.83
C ALA A 229 -14.52 -33.11 9.82
N HIS A 230 -15.43 -32.61 10.67
CA HIS A 230 -15.20 -31.54 11.63
C HIS A 230 -16.05 -31.73 12.89
N TYR A 231 -15.54 -31.30 14.03
CA TYR A 231 -16.33 -31.21 15.25
C TYR A 231 -17.33 -30.04 15.17
N ALA A 232 -18.32 -30.01 16.06
CA ALA A 232 -19.29 -28.91 16.12
C ALA A 232 -18.61 -27.56 16.40
N SER A 233 -17.62 -27.53 17.29
CA SER A 233 -16.83 -26.33 17.58
C SER A 233 -15.98 -25.87 16.39
N ASP A 234 -15.46 -26.78 15.56
CA ASP A 234 -14.73 -26.43 14.34
C ASP A 234 -15.63 -25.70 13.32
N VAL A 235 -16.89 -26.16 13.20
CA VAL A 235 -17.91 -25.57 12.34
C VAL A 235 -18.31 -24.19 12.86
N LEU A 236 -18.54 -24.07 14.16
CA LEU A 236 -18.87 -22.79 14.81
C LEU A 236 -17.73 -21.77 14.64
N ALA A 237 -16.47 -22.18 14.86
CA ALA A 237 -15.31 -21.34 14.67
C ALA A 237 -15.14 -20.88 13.22
N GLY A 238 -15.34 -21.81 12.26
CA GLY A 238 -15.32 -21.49 10.83
C GLY A 238 -16.39 -20.46 10.48
N ALA A 239 -17.63 -20.68 10.93
CA ALA A 239 -18.73 -19.74 10.73
C ALA A 239 -18.44 -18.36 11.31
N PHE A 240 -17.85 -18.30 12.52
CA PHE A 240 -17.45 -17.06 13.15
C PHE A 240 -16.39 -16.30 12.34
N VAL A 241 -15.32 -16.97 11.90
CA VAL A 241 -14.29 -16.38 11.02
C VAL A 241 -14.90 -15.87 9.72
N GLY A 242 -15.80 -16.65 9.11
CA GLY A 242 -16.51 -16.27 7.89
C GLY A 242 -17.35 -15.00 8.06
N ILE A 243 -18.14 -14.93 9.14
CA ILE A 243 -18.99 -13.76 9.45
C ILE A 243 -18.13 -12.52 9.70
N VAL A 244 -17.14 -12.62 10.58
CA VAL A 244 -16.27 -11.49 10.95
C VAL A 244 -15.53 -10.97 9.73
N GLY A 245 -14.88 -11.86 8.97
CA GLY A 245 -14.11 -11.48 7.81
C GLY A 245 -14.96 -10.91 6.67
N ALA A 246 -16.15 -11.48 6.40
CA ALA A 246 -17.06 -10.93 5.40
C ALA A 246 -17.66 -9.57 5.81
N ARG A 247 -17.95 -9.36 7.10
CA ARG A 247 -18.36 -8.03 7.62
C ARG A 247 -17.25 -7.00 7.51
N ALA A 248 -16.00 -7.40 7.75
CA ALA A 248 -14.83 -6.56 7.54
C ALA A 248 -14.74 -6.14 6.06
N MET A 249 -14.86 -7.10 5.13
CA MET A 249 -14.88 -6.79 3.69
C MET A 249 -16.06 -5.91 3.31
N ARG A 250 -17.26 -6.12 3.86
CA ARG A 250 -18.43 -5.28 3.62
C ARG A 250 -18.16 -3.83 4.03
N THR A 251 -17.61 -3.65 5.23
CA THR A 251 -17.28 -2.34 5.78
C THR A 251 -16.20 -1.65 4.95
N LEU A 252 -15.19 -2.42 4.54
CA LEU A 252 -14.10 -1.93 3.70
C LEU A 252 -14.61 -1.42 2.35
N PHE A 253 -15.38 -2.24 1.63
CA PHE A 253 -15.95 -1.88 0.33
C PHE A 253 -16.95 -0.71 0.43
N ALA A 254 -17.75 -0.68 1.49
CA ALA A 254 -18.68 0.43 1.73
C ALA A 254 -17.95 1.76 2.01
N LYS A 255 -16.87 1.72 2.80
CA LYS A 255 -16.02 2.90 3.07
C LYS A 255 -15.25 3.35 1.83
N ALA A 256 -14.74 2.41 1.05
CA ALA A 256 -14.08 2.66 -0.23
C ALA A 256 -15.03 3.14 -1.33
N ARG A 257 -16.36 3.10 -1.09
CA ARG A 257 -17.43 3.45 -2.06
C ARG A 257 -17.37 2.60 -3.34
N ILE A 258 -17.04 1.31 -3.19
CA ILE A 258 -16.95 0.34 -4.29
C ILE A 258 -18.15 -0.62 -4.19
N GLY A 259 -19.02 -0.66 -5.19
CA GLY A 259 -20.14 -1.62 -5.34
C GLY A 259 -21.28 -1.60 -4.30
N LEU A 260 -21.08 -1.08 -3.08
CA LEU A 260 -22.00 -1.23 -1.93
C LEU A 260 -22.71 0.06 -1.46
N ARG A 261 -22.43 1.21 -2.09
CA ARG A 261 -23.21 2.46 -1.92
C ARG A 261 -23.73 2.93 -3.26
N SER A 262 -25.02 2.69 -3.53
CA SER A 262 -25.78 3.36 -4.57
C SER A 262 -26.91 4.15 -3.91
N GLY A 263 -26.52 5.20 -3.20
CA GLY A 263 -27.37 6.35 -2.96
C GLY A 263 -26.71 7.52 -3.70
N VAL A 264 -27.44 8.06 -4.67
CA VAL A 264 -27.09 9.21 -5.52
C VAL A 264 -26.27 8.90 -6.78
N LEU A 265 -27.00 8.99 -7.89
CA LEU A 265 -26.57 9.49 -9.18
C LEU A 265 -25.93 10.90 -8.99
N ALA A 266 -24.74 11.00 -8.40
CA ALA A 266 -23.99 12.26 -8.31
C ALA A 266 -22.48 12.02 -8.14
N ALA A 267 -21.71 12.76 -8.95
CA ALA A 267 -20.29 13.05 -8.78
C ALA A 267 -19.34 11.84 -8.73
N VAL A 268 -19.23 11.14 -9.87
CA VAL A 268 -17.90 10.71 -10.34
C VAL A 268 -17.61 11.47 -11.62
N THR A 269 -17.52 12.79 -11.49
CA THR A 269 -16.33 13.47 -12.02
C THR A 269 -15.26 13.28 -10.95
N PRO A 270 -14.07 12.75 -11.27
CA PRO A 270 -12.93 13.26 -10.53
C PRO A 270 -12.92 14.74 -10.89
N GLU A 271 -13.40 15.61 -10.00
CA GLU A 271 -12.86 16.96 -10.02
C GLU A 271 -11.37 16.75 -9.79
N LEU A 272 -10.64 16.79 -10.92
CA LEU A 272 -9.26 17.19 -10.93
C LEU A 272 -9.21 18.38 -9.97
N PRO A 273 -8.43 18.30 -8.87
CA PRO A 273 -8.35 19.42 -7.94
C PRO A 273 -8.13 20.70 -8.76
N PRO A 274 -8.73 21.84 -8.42
CA PRO A 274 -8.99 22.94 -9.35
C PRO A 274 -7.77 23.44 -10.15
N HIS A 275 -6.55 23.14 -9.69
CA HIS A 275 -5.28 23.35 -10.39
C HIS A 275 -5.00 22.41 -11.59
N LEU A 276 -5.79 21.35 -11.81
CA LEU A 276 -5.61 20.37 -12.89
C LEU A 276 -6.77 20.35 -13.89
N SER A 277 -7.87 21.07 -13.62
CA SER A 277 -9.00 21.24 -14.54
C SER A 277 -8.79 22.37 -15.55
N GLN A 278 -7.79 23.23 -15.33
CA GLN A 278 -7.35 24.21 -16.32
C GLN A 278 -6.26 23.58 -17.17
N GLY A 279 -6.55 23.42 -18.47
CA GLY A 279 -5.61 22.93 -19.46
C GLY A 279 -4.41 23.86 -19.54
N GLY A 280 -3.33 23.45 -18.89
CA GLY A 280 -2.04 24.13 -18.92
C GLY A 280 -1.18 23.46 -17.86
N PHE A 281 -0.13 22.75 -18.27
CA PHE A 281 0.96 22.41 -17.37
C PHE A 281 1.76 23.70 -17.11
N GLU A 282 1.10 24.71 -16.56
CA GLU A 282 1.75 25.97 -16.19
C GLU A 282 2.60 25.71 -14.96
N SER A 283 3.87 26.04 -15.11
CA SER A 283 4.84 26.12 -14.04
C SER A 283 4.30 26.98 -12.89
N SER A 284 4.39 26.43 -11.67
CA SER A 284 4.21 27.08 -10.37
C SER A 284 2.81 27.01 -9.72
N THR A 285 2.48 25.85 -9.14
CA THR A 285 1.54 25.72 -8.00
C THR A 285 2.20 26.08 -6.65
N TRP A 286 3.37 26.70 -6.69
CA TRP A 286 4.07 27.16 -5.50
C TRP A 286 3.62 28.59 -5.21
N PRO A 287 3.38 28.97 -3.93
CA PRO A 287 3.21 30.37 -3.58
C PRO A 287 4.38 31.14 -4.19
N ARG A 288 4.11 32.16 -5.01
CA ARG A 288 5.17 33.07 -5.45
C ARG A 288 5.68 33.74 -4.19
N ASP A 289 7.00 33.83 -4.05
CA ASP A 289 7.62 34.63 -2.99
C ASP A 289 7.19 36.09 -3.26
N GLU A 290 6.04 36.54 -2.72
CA GLU A 290 5.46 37.88 -2.93
C GLU A 290 6.27 39.00 -2.24
N VAL A 291 7.41 38.66 -1.65
CA VAL A 291 8.37 39.66 -1.17
C VAL A 291 9.28 40.00 -2.34
N THR A 292 9.16 41.23 -2.85
CA THR A 292 10.06 41.91 -3.79
C THR A 292 11.51 41.91 -3.29
N ARG A 293 12.18 40.76 -3.33
CA ARG A 293 13.63 40.63 -3.14
C ARG A 293 14.24 40.51 -4.53
N GLU A 294 15.26 41.31 -4.80
CA GLU A 294 16.08 41.21 -6.01
C GLU A 294 16.50 39.75 -6.27
N PRO A 295 16.67 39.31 -7.54
CA PRO A 295 17.02 37.94 -7.86
C PRO A 295 18.33 37.56 -7.16
N SER A 296 18.21 36.88 -6.02
CA SER A 296 19.35 36.35 -5.28
C SER A 296 20.10 35.36 -6.16
N PRO A 297 21.44 35.32 -6.13
CA PRO A 297 22.23 34.36 -6.91
C PRO A 297 21.75 32.93 -6.64
N SER A 298 21.67 32.11 -7.70
CA SER A 298 21.19 30.74 -7.63
C SER A 298 21.98 29.94 -6.57
N PRO A 299 21.30 29.34 -5.57
CA PRO A 299 22.00 28.63 -4.50
C PRO A 299 22.74 27.41 -5.04
N ARG A 300 23.92 27.13 -4.50
CA ARG A 300 24.71 25.93 -4.81
C ARG A 300 24.17 24.69 -4.10
N LEU A 301 23.55 24.87 -2.93
CA LEU A 301 23.04 23.82 -2.07
C LEU A 301 21.66 24.19 -1.50
N SER A 302 20.71 23.27 -1.58
CA SER A 302 19.43 23.36 -0.87
C SER A 302 19.35 22.28 0.20
N ILE A 303 19.11 22.65 1.44
CA ILE A 303 18.90 21.74 2.56
C ILE A 303 17.39 21.57 2.77
N VAL A 304 16.86 20.37 2.56
CA VAL A 304 15.43 20.05 2.69
C VAL A 304 15.17 19.33 4.01
N VAL A 305 14.32 19.93 4.85
CA VAL A 305 14.02 19.44 6.21
C VAL A 305 12.51 19.22 6.35
N PRO A 306 12.00 17.97 6.26
CA PRO A 306 10.62 17.66 6.61
C PRO A 306 10.42 17.77 8.13
N MET A 307 9.36 18.45 8.56
CA MET A 307 9.01 18.64 9.97
C MET A 307 7.56 18.24 10.21
N ARG A 308 7.30 17.56 11.33
CA ARG A 308 5.95 17.30 11.82
C ARG A 308 5.94 17.22 13.33
N ASN A 309 5.32 18.20 13.97
CA ASN A 309 5.30 18.38 15.40
C ASN A 309 6.72 18.48 16.01
N GLU A 310 7.53 19.38 15.45
CA GLU A 310 8.95 19.58 15.77
C GLU A 310 9.25 21.03 16.20
N ALA A 311 8.28 21.72 16.82
CA ALA A 311 8.38 23.14 17.15
C ALA A 311 9.64 23.49 17.98
N GLU A 312 9.97 22.64 18.95
CA GLU A 312 11.13 22.80 19.83
C GLU A 312 12.46 22.56 19.12
N ASN A 313 12.48 21.67 18.11
CA ASN A 313 13.69 21.29 17.39
C ASN A 313 14.01 22.26 16.23
N ALA A 314 13.01 22.96 15.69
CA ALA A 314 13.16 23.78 14.48
C ALA A 314 14.25 24.85 14.61
N GLY A 315 14.22 25.66 15.67
CA GLY A 315 15.18 26.76 15.88
C GLY A 315 16.63 26.28 15.97
N PRO A 316 16.97 25.43 16.96
CA PRO A 316 18.32 24.91 17.12
C PRO A 316 18.84 24.19 15.88
N LEU A 317 18.00 23.41 15.20
CA LEU A 317 18.39 22.68 14.00
C LEU A 317 18.76 23.63 12.84
N ILE A 318 17.96 24.67 12.62
CA ILE A 318 18.23 25.67 11.57
C ILE A 318 19.55 26.39 11.85
N GLU A 319 19.82 26.78 13.10
CA GLU A 319 21.08 27.43 13.49
C GLU A 319 22.30 26.52 13.27
N GLU A 320 22.17 25.23 13.58
CA GLU A 320 23.22 24.25 13.32
C GLU A 320 23.48 24.06 11.82
N ILE A 321 22.42 24.05 10.99
CA ILE A 321 22.55 23.99 9.52
C ILE A 321 23.25 25.24 8.98
N GLU A 322 22.84 26.44 9.41
CA GLU A 322 23.45 27.71 9.00
C GLU A 322 24.95 27.73 9.29
N ARG A 323 25.34 27.28 10.49
CA ARG A 323 26.75 27.18 10.89
C ARG A 323 27.52 26.16 10.05
N ALA A 324 26.95 24.97 9.83
CA ALA A 324 27.61 23.91 9.08
C ALA A 324 27.78 24.23 7.59
N CYS A 325 26.85 25.01 7.01
CA CYS A 325 26.79 25.30 5.58
C CYS A 325 27.31 26.70 5.21
N ALA A 326 27.87 27.47 6.15
CA ALA A 326 28.39 28.81 5.90
C ALA A 326 29.41 28.87 4.73
N GLY A 327 30.22 27.83 4.55
CA GLY A 327 31.18 27.71 3.44
C GLY A 327 30.57 27.38 2.06
N TYR A 328 29.26 27.17 1.98
CA TYR A 328 28.54 26.81 0.75
C TYR A 328 27.61 27.93 0.25
N LEU A 329 27.79 29.16 0.74
CA LEU A 329 27.03 30.30 0.25
C LEU A 329 27.22 30.51 -1.27
N PRO A 330 26.15 30.86 -2.02
CA PRO A 330 24.76 30.93 -1.56
C PRO A 330 24.15 29.53 -1.33
N PHE A 331 23.50 29.33 -0.17
CA PHE A 331 22.68 28.15 0.12
C PHE A 331 21.27 28.55 0.56
N GLU A 332 20.35 27.59 0.57
CA GLU A 332 19.00 27.76 1.12
C GLU A 332 18.59 26.58 2.02
N ILE A 333 17.75 26.87 3.01
CA ILE A 333 17.12 25.90 3.89
C ILE A 333 15.62 25.89 3.57
N ILE A 334 15.08 24.73 3.26
CA ILE A 334 13.68 24.52 2.91
C ILE A 334 13.05 23.62 3.97
N CYS A 335 12.28 24.23 4.85
CA CYS A 335 11.50 23.50 5.86
C CYS A 335 10.09 23.23 5.31
N ILE A 336 9.66 21.97 5.39
CA ILE A 336 8.30 21.57 5.01
C ILE A 336 7.56 21.10 6.25
N ASP A 337 6.63 21.91 6.75
CA ASP A 337 5.68 21.51 7.76
C ASP A 337 4.64 20.56 7.16
N ASP A 338 4.71 19.28 7.52
CA ASP A 338 3.80 18.23 7.05
C ASP A 338 2.48 18.22 7.85
N GLY A 339 1.79 19.36 7.87
CA GLY A 339 0.49 19.52 8.53
C GLY A 339 0.56 19.30 10.04
N SER A 340 1.52 19.95 10.71
CA SER A 340 1.64 19.87 12.18
C SER A 340 0.40 20.38 12.89
N SER A 341 0.15 19.77 14.05
CA SER A 341 -0.93 20.12 14.99
C SER A 341 -0.42 20.91 16.19
N ASP A 342 0.89 21.13 16.30
CA ASP A 342 1.54 21.93 17.34
C ASP A 342 1.99 23.31 16.81
N GLY A 343 2.87 24.00 17.55
CA GLY A 343 3.41 25.30 17.18
C GLY A 343 4.44 25.32 16.04
N THR A 344 4.71 24.20 15.35
CA THR A 344 5.79 24.11 14.34
C THR A 344 5.64 25.16 13.23
N ALA A 345 4.42 25.33 12.70
CA ALA A 345 4.15 26.29 11.63
C ALA A 345 4.44 27.74 12.05
N ALA A 346 3.98 28.12 13.24
CA ALA A 346 4.20 29.46 13.79
C ALA A 346 5.69 29.72 14.03
N ARG A 347 6.40 28.71 14.58
CA ARG A 347 7.84 28.80 14.82
C ARG A 347 8.64 28.96 13.53
N LEU A 348 8.30 28.20 12.48
CA LEU A 348 8.96 28.33 11.18
C LEU A 348 8.71 29.69 10.52
N ALA A 349 7.50 30.24 10.63
CA ALA A 349 7.19 31.57 10.14
C ALA A 349 8.01 32.66 10.86
N GLU A 350 8.10 32.58 12.19
CA GLU A 350 8.92 33.49 13.00
C GLU A 350 10.41 33.44 12.60
N LEU A 351 10.96 32.22 12.44
CA LEU A 351 12.35 32.03 12.05
C LEU A 351 12.61 32.54 10.61
N GLY A 352 11.67 32.32 9.69
CA GLY A 352 11.77 32.73 8.28
C GLY A 352 11.73 34.25 8.10
N ALA A 353 11.04 34.98 8.98
CA ALA A 353 11.04 36.44 8.99
C ALA A 353 12.43 37.03 9.30
N ARG A 354 13.26 36.31 10.06
CA ARG A 354 14.58 36.78 10.53
C ARG A 354 15.75 36.23 9.72
N ARG A 355 15.56 35.18 8.91
CA ARG A 355 16.63 34.44 8.22
C ARG A 355 16.44 34.46 6.71
N VAL A 356 17.36 35.11 6.00
CA VAL A 356 17.30 35.26 4.54
C VAL A 356 17.44 33.95 3.77
N HIS A 357 18.13 32.96 4.34
CA HIS A 357 18.35 31.65 3.72
C HIS A 357 17.21 30.65 3.99
N LEU A 358 16.24 30.98 4.84
CA LEU A 358 15.18 30.07 5.24
C LEU A 358 13.89 30.30 4.45
N ARG A 359 13.37 29.23 3.85
CA ARG A 359 12.07 29.17 3.18
C ARG A 359 11.25 28.09 3.84
N ALA A 360 10.05 28.43 4.31
CA ALA A 360 9.16 27.49 4.97
C ALA A 360 7.87 27.33 4.16
N PHE A 361 7.46 26.08 3.97
CA PHE A 361 6.18 25.73 3.34
C PHE A 361 5.38 24.80 4.24
N ARG A 362 4.07 24.78 4.06
CA ARG A 362 3.17 23.96 4.86
C ARG A 362 2.22 23.15 3.98
N HIS A 363 2.08 21.86 4.30
CA HIS A 363 0.99 21.05 3.78
C HIS A 363 -0.30 21.32 4.57
N ALA A 364 -1.44 21.41 3.87
CA ALA A 364 -2.73 21.61 4.51
C ALA A 364 -3.12 20.44 5.45
N VAL A 365 -2.69 19.23 5.10
CA VAL A 365 -2.85 18.00 5.90
C VAL A 365 -1.56 17.20 5.85
N SER A 366 -1.31 16.33 6.85
CA SER A 366 -0.13 15.49 6.84
C SER A 366 -0.16 14.48 5.69
N CYS A 367 0.88 14.51 4.86
CA CYS A 367 1.08 13.69 3.67
C CYS A 367 2.26 12.70 3.82
N GLY A 368 2.98 12.74 4.95
CA GLY A 368 4.10 11.86 5.25
C GLY A 368 5.47 12.40 4.79
N GLN A 369 6.54 11.82 5.36
CA GLN A 369 7.91 12.29 5.17
C GLN A 369 8.36 12.29 3.69
N SER A 370 8.01 11.25 2.91
CA SER A 370 8.35 11.21 1.48
C SER A 370 7.68 12.33 0.69
N ALA A 371 6.43 12.68 1.03
CA ALA A 371 5.73 13.79 0.40
C ALA A 371 6.40 15.12 0.75
N ALA A 372 6.72 15.32 2.03
CA ALA A 372 7.40 16.52 2.50
C ALA A 372 8.78 16.70 1.84
N VAL A 373 9.61 15.66 1.78
CA VAL A 373 10.89 15.71 1.05
C VAL A 373 10.67 16.05 -0.42
N ARG A 374 9.69 15.43 -1.08
CA ARG A 374 9.40 15.71 -2.51
C ARG A 374 8.96 17.15 -2.74
N SER A 375 8.10 17.67 -1.88
CA SER A 375 7.69 19.09 -1.89
C SER A 375 8.92 19.98 -1.74
N GLY A 376 9.78 19.72 -0.77
CA GLY A 376 11.01 20.49 -0.57
C GLY A 376 11.97 20.44 -1.76
N VAL A 377 12.20 19.27 -2.36
CA VAL A 377 13.06 19.14 -3.56
C VAL A 377 12.48 19.88 -4.78
N ARG A 378 11.15 19.94 -4.91
CA ARG A 378 10.48 20.70 -5.96
C ARG A 378 10.64 22.21 -5.77
N ALA A 379 10.51 22.69 -4.52
CA ALA A 379 10.72 24.09 -4.15
C ALA A 379 12.19 24.52 -4.21
N ALA A 380 13.12 23.56 -4.10
CA ALA A 380 14.55 23.80 -4.17
C ALA A 380 14.98 24.37 -5.51
N ARG A 381 15.89 25.34 -5.46
CA ARG A 381 16.50 26.00 -6.61
C ARG A 381 17.89 25.45 -6.92
N ALA A 382 18.60 24.88 -5.93
CA ALA A 382 19.95 24.40 -6.13
C ALA A 382 20.02 23.10 -6.93
N PRO A 383 21.11 22.86 -7.68
CA PRO A 383 21.35 21.60 -8.37
C PRO A 383 21.65 20.45 -7.39
N ILE A 384 22.22 20.76 -6.22
CA ILE A 384 22.53 19.79 -5.16
C ILE A 384 21.53 19.95 -4.02
N ILE A 385 20.93 18.84 -3.60
CA ILE A 385 20.05 18.77 -2.45
C ILE A 385 20.74 17.98 -1.35
N SER A 386 20.67 18.48 -0.11
CA SER A 386 20.86 17.65 1.07
C SER A 386 19.54 17.51 1.83
N THR A 387 19.22 16.31 2.32
CA THR A 387 18.06 16.09 3.19
C THR A 387 18.52 15.86 4.62
N LEU A 388 17.72 16.28 5.60
CA LEU A 388 17.98 16.08 7.03
C LEU A 388 16.64 15.89 7.76
N ASP A 389 16.57 14.97 8.73
CA ASP A 389 15.36 14.80 9.55
C ASP A 389 15.18 15.97 10.55
N GLY A 390 13.94 16.38 10.80
CA GLY A 390 13.61 17.54 11.64
C GLY A 390 13.77 17.34 13.16
N ASP A 391 14.10 16.13 13.62
CA ASP A 391 14.16 15.77 15.05
C ASP A 391 15.53 16.06 15.72
N GLY A 392 16.48 16.61 14.97
CA GLY A 392 17.81 16.99 15.43
C GLY A 392 18.76 15.82 15.71
N GLN A 393 18.37 14.57 15.41
CA GLN A 393 19.24 13.42 15.64
C GLN A 393 20.44 13.41 14.68
N ASN A 394 20.19 13.74 13.42
CA ASN A 394 21.26 13.85 12.43
C ASN A 394 22.05 15.13 12.64
N ASP A 395 23.38 15.04 12.61
CA ASP A 395 24.28 16.17 12.80
C ASP A 395 24.53 16.93 11.47
N PRO A 396 24.10 18.20 11.34
CA PRO A 396 24.32 19.01 10.14
C PRO A 396 25.79 19.18 9.75
N ALA A 397 26.73 19.03 10.69
CA ALA A 397 28.17 19.15 10.42
C ALA A 397 28.68 18.14 9.37
N PHE A 398 27.94 17.05 9.12
CA PHE A 398 28.26 16.08 8.08
C PHE A 398 27.76 16.47 6.69
N ILE A 399 26.88 17.48 6.54
CA ILE A 399 26.37 17.93 5.24
C ILE A 399 27.53 18.29 4.29
N PRO A 400 28.52 19.14 4.67
CA PRO A 400 29.70 19.41 3.85
C PRO A 400 30.41 18.15 3.34
N LYS A 401 30.60 17.15 4.21
CA LYS A 401 31.28 15.90 3.87
C LYS A 401 30.52 15.09 2.83
N LEU A 402 29.18 15.04 2.93
CA LEU A 402 28.35 14.36 1.94
C LEU A 402 28.36 15.09 0.59
N VAL A 403 28.28 16.42 0.60
CA VAL A 403 28.30 17.24 -0.62
C VAL A 403 29.66 17.12 -1.32
N ALA A 404 30.77 17.23 -0.59
CA ALA A 404 32.11 17.06 -1.14
C ALA A 404 32.31 15.66 -1.77
N ALA A 405 31.78 14.61 -1.13
CA ALA A 405 31.83 13.26 -1.70
C ALA A 405 30.98 13.09 -2.98
N LEU A 406 29.88 13.84 -3.10
CA LEU A 406 29.04 13.86 -4.29
C LEU A 406 29.76 14.57 -5.44
N GLU A 407 30.35 15.74 -5.15
CA GLU A 407 31.12 16.53 -6.12
C GLU A 407 32.35 15.77 -6.61
N ALA A 408 33.14 15.17 -5.70
CA ALA A 408 34.29 14.33 -6.04
C ALA A 408 33.90 13.07 -6.85
N GLY A 409 32.64 12.65 -6.79
CA GLY A 409 32.10 11.55 -7.59
C GLY A 409 31.68 11.93 -9.01
N GLY A 410 31.73 13.22 -9.36
CA GLY A 410 31.40 13.70 -10.70
C GLY A 410 29.97 13.35 -11.13
N ALA A 411 29.73 13.35 -12.44
CA ALA A 411 28.40 13.10 -13.02
C ALA A 411 27.89 11.65 -12.82
N ALA A 412 28.81 10.70 -12.58
CA ALA A 412 28.47 9.29 -12.35
C ALA A 412 27.82 9.04 -10.97
N THR A 413 28.16 9.86 -9.96
CA THR A 413 27.58 9.73 -8.62
C THR A 413 26.26 10.49 -8.53
N GLY A 414 25.17 9.76 -8.32
CA GLY A 414 23.82 10.33 -8.20
C GLY A 414 23.42 10.65 -6.77
N LEU A 415 24.00 9.94 -5.79
CA LEU A 415 23.64 10.05 -4.36
C LEU A 415 24.82 9.68 -3.46
N VAL A 416 24.96 10.44 -2.37
CA VAL A 416 25.74 10.09 -1.19
C VAL A 416 24.80 9.91 -0.02
N ALA A 417 24.84 8.75 0.64
CA ALA A 417 23.99 8.47 1.80
C ALA A 417 24.81 8.37 3.09
N GLY A 418 24.35 9.04 4.15
CA GLY A 418 24.92 8.88 5.49
C GLY A 418 24.62 7.48 6.05
N GLN A 419 25.58 6.87 6.73
CA GLN A 419 25.40 5.61 7.44
C GLN A 419 25.79 5.75 8.90
N ARG A 420 24.81 5.62 9.79
CA ARG A 420 25.05 5.82 11.23
C ARG A 420 26.00 4.78 11.80
N VAL A 421 26.91 5.24 12.66
CA VAL A 421 27.86 4.41 13.43
C VAL A 421 27.50 4.47 14.92
N GLY A 422 27.75 3.39 15.67
CA GLY A 422 27.71 3.42 17.15
C GLY A 422 26.34 3.23 17.81
N ARG A 423 25.34 2.72 17.11
CA ARG A 423 23.97 2.56 17.64
C ARG A 423 23.90 1.55 18.79
N LYS A 424 23.54 2.00 20.00
CA LYS A 424 23.29 1.15 21.19
C LYS A 424 21.87 0.57 21.17
N ASP A 425 21.62 -0.43 20.33
CA ASP A 425 20.36 -1.20 20.37
C ASP A 425 20.46 -2.40 21.34
N THR A 426 19.39 -2.67 22.09
CA THR A 426 19.23 -3.89 22.92
C THR A 426 19.32 -5.17 22.07
N GLY A 427 19.85 -6.27 22.62
CA GLY A 427 20.19 -7.49 21.87
C GLY A 427 19.10 -8.05 20.93
N PHE A 428 17.85 -8.10 21.38
CA PHE A 428 16.72 -8.58 20.56
C PHE A 428 16.40 -7.65 19.36
N LYS A 429 16.44 -6.33 19.57
CA LYS A 429 16.29 -5.33 18.48
C LYS A 429 17.44 -5.40 17.48
N LYS A 430 18.66 -5.68 17.96
CA LYS A 430 19.85 -5.86 17.12
C LYS A 430 19.72 -7.11 16.23
N PHE A 431 19.17 -8.22 16.75
CA PHE A 431 18.89 -9.42 15.96
C PHE A 431 17.83 -9.17 14.87
N GLN A 432 16.68 -8.58 15.23
CA GLN A 432 15.62 -8.25 14.28
C GLN A 432 16.12 -7.31 13.17
N SER A 433 16.85 -6.26 13.53
CA SER A 433 17.44 -5.33 12.56
C SER A 433 18.46 -6.01 11.65
N ARG A 434 19.25 -6.96 12.16
CA ARG A 434 20.20 -7.74 11.33
C ARG A 434 19.47 -8.58 10.29
N VAL A 435 18.45 -9.33 10.68
CA VAL A 435 17.66 -10.16 9.75
C VAL A 435 16.98 -9.30 8.68
N ALA A 436 16.33 -8.20 9.10
CA ALA A 436 15.69 -7.26 8.16
C ALA A 436 16.69 -6.65 7.17
N ASN A 437 17.87 -6.25 7.64
CA ASN A 437 18.92 -5.69 6.79
C ASN A 437 19.51 -6.75 5.83
N ILE A 438 19.67 -8.01 6.27
CA ILE A 438 20.14 -9.11 5.40
C ILE A 438 19.15 -9.36 4.26
N VAL A 439 17.85 -9.51 4.58
CA VAL A 439 16.80 -9.74 3.59
C VAL A 439 16.77 -8.58 2.58
N ARG A 440 16.78 -7.34 3.08
CA ARG A 440 16.80 -6.14 2.25
C ARG A 440 18.04 -6.08 1.35
N ALA A 441 19.23 -6.30 1.91
CA ALA A 441 20.48 -6.25 1.16
C ALA A 441 20.52 -7.30 0.04
N ARG A 442 20.04 -8.52 0.31
CA ARG A 442 19.97 -9.59 -0.69
C ARG A 442 19.01 -9.28 -1.84
N ILE A 443 17.90 -8.60 -1.53
CA ILE A 443 16.86 -8.25 -2.51
C ILE A 443 17.25 -7.02 -3.35
N LEU A 444 17.72 -5.95 -2.71
CA LEU A 444 17.98 -4.66 -3.38
C LEU A 444 19.39 -4.50 -3.91
N ARG A 445 20.39 -5.19 -3.32
CA ARG A 445 21.81 -5.12 -3.68
C ARG A 445 22.34 -3.68 -3.82
N ASP A 446 21.86 -2.79 -2.96
CA ASP A 446 22.16 -1.36 -3.03
C ASP A 446 23.37 -0.93 -2.19
N GLY A 447 24.06 -1.88 -1.55
CA GLY A 447 25.28 -1.65 -0.79
C GLY A 447 25.07 -0.90 0.53
N THR A 448 23.82 -0.64 0.94
CA THR A 448 23.53 0.24 2.07
C THR A 448 23.25 -0.55 3.36
N ARG A 449 23.94 -0.18 4.45
CA ARG A 449 23.74 -0.77 5.79
C ARG A 449 22.65 -0.06 6.59
N ASP A 450 22.42 1.21 6.27
CA ASP A 450 21.43 2.05 6.94
C ASP A 450 20.75 2.97 5.91
N THR A 451 19.47 2.69 5.64
CA THR A 451 18.67 3.49 4.69
C THR A 451 17.69 4.43 5.34
N GLY A 452 17.47 4.23 6.65
CA GLY A 452 16.64 5.10 7.46
C GLY A 452 17.39 6.31 7.99
N CYS A 453 18.63 6.55 7.56
CA CYS A 453 19.34 7.80 7.85
C CYS A 453 18.76 8.91 6.97
N GLY A 454 18.18 9.95 7.57
CA GLY A 454 17.62 11.10 6.83
C GLY A 454 18.69 11.89 6.09
N LEU A 455 19.92 11.90 6.62
CA LEU A 455 21.07 12.61 6.05
C LEU A 455 21.56 12.01 4.73
N LYS A 456 21.29 12.71 3.64
CA LYS A 456 21.68 12.33 2.27
C LYS A 456 22.04 13.57 1.45
N ALA A 457 22.84 13.42 0.39
CA ALA A 457 23.10 14.45 -0.61
C ALA A 457 22.95 13.89 -2.03
N PHE A 458 22.22 14.55 -2.91
CA PHE A 458 21.93 14.06 -4.27
C PHE A 458 21.69 15.19 -5.27
N ARG A 459 21.74 14.85 -6.56
CA ARG A 459 21.40 15.76 -7.66
C ARG A 459 19.89 15.93 -7.76
N ARG A 460 19.42 17.19 -7.77
CA ARG A 460 18.00 17.55 -7.78
C ARG A 460 17.24 16.91 -8.92
N GLU A 461 17.77 17.01 -10.14
CA GLU A 461 17.15 16.49 -11.36
C GLU A 461 16.94 14.97 -11.32
N LEU A 462 17.89 14.23 -10.73
CA LEU A 462 17.80 12.78 -10.63
C LEU A 462 16.67 12.37 -9.69
N PHE A 463 16.57 13.02 -8.53
CA PHE A 463 15.47 12.77 -7.60
C PHE A 463 14.10 13.04 -8.25
N LEU A 464 13.98 14.13 -9.01
CA LEU A 464 12.72 14.49 -9.67
C LEU A 464 12.34 13.53 -10.81
N ALA A 465 13.31 12.85 -11.41
CA ALA A 465 13.09 11.81 -12.42
C ALA A 465 12.68 10.45 -11.82
N LEU A 466 12.91 10.22 -10.51
CA LEU A 466 12.54 8.96 -9.87
C LEU A 466 11.02 8.79 -9.71
N PRO A 467 10.51 7.55 -9.82
CA PRO A 467 9.10 7.28 -9.55
C PRO A 467 8.78 7.53 -8.07
N TYR A 468 7.71 8.27 -7.81
CA TYR A 468 7.27 8.60 -6.46
C TYR A 468 6.35 7.52 -5.87
N PHE A 469 6.57 7.19 -4.60
CA PHE A 469 5.69 6.41 -3.74
C PHE A 469 5.96 6.76 -2.27
N ASP A 470 5.02 6.44 -1.38
CA ASP A 470 5.23 6.61 0.07
C ASP A 470 6.41 5.72 0.52
N GLY A 471 7.28 6.22 1.40
CA GLY A 471 8.52 5.51 1.76
C GLY A 471 9.72 5.64 0.80
N LEU A 472 9.58 6.33 -0.35
CA LEU A 472 10.67 6.62 -1.33
C LEU A 472 12.02 6.96 -0.68
N HIS A 473 12.05 7.80 0.35
CA HIS A 473 13.28 8.25 1.04
C HIS A 473 14.17 7.11 1.57
N ARG A 474 13.61 5.92 1.81
CA ARG A 474 14.33 4.70 2.26
C ARG A 474 14.89 3.86 1.13
N PHE A 475 14.43 4.10 -0.10
CA PHE A 475 14.79 3.33 -1.28
C PHE A 475 15.60 4.16 -2.30
N LEU A 476 15.91 5.42 -1.99
CA LEU A 476 16.74 6.29 -2.83
C LEU A 476 18.04 5.62 -3.32
N PRO A 477 18.86 4.96 -2.46
CA PRO A 477 20.04 4.25 -2.94
C PRO A 477 19.76 3.19 -4.01
N ALA A 478 18.76 2.35 -3.77
CA ALA A 478 18.37 1.29 -4.70
C ALA A 478 17.84 1.86 -6.02
N LEU A 479 17.10 2.96 -5.97
CA LEU A 479 16.54 3.62 -7.16
C LEU A 479 17.60 4.39 -7.96
N MET A 480 18.57 5.02 -7.31
CA MET A 480 19.69 5.68 -8.00
C MET A 480 20.56 4.66 -8.73
N ARG A 481 20.90 3.54 -8.07
CA ARG A 481 21.58 2.42 -8.72
C ARG A 481 20.76 1.80 -9.82
N ARG A 482 19.44 1.66 -9.58
CA ARG A 482 18.51 1.23 -10.62
C ARG A 482 18.63 2.12 -11.82
N GLU A 483 18.78 3.45 -11.68
CA GLU A 483 18.96 4.38 -12.80
C GLU A 483 20.37 4.38 -13.44
N GLY A 484 21.31 3.60 -12.90
CA GLY A 484 22.67 3.49 -13.42
C GLY A 484 23.67 4.44 -12.76
N TYR A 485 23.26 5.17 -11.71
CA TYR A 485 24.14 6.05 -10.96
C TYR A 485 24.85 5.33 -9.82
N GLU A 486 26.07 5.77 -9.54
CA GLU A 486 26.80 5.35 -8.37
C GLU A 486 26.18 5.93 -7.10
N VAL A 487 26.26 5.12 -6.03
CA VAL A 487 25.88 5.54 -4.68
C VAL A 487 27.08 5.38 -3.78
N LYS A 488 27.53 6.49 -3.19
CA LYS A 488 28.60 6.53 -2.19
C LYS A 488 28.03 6.62 -0.78
N LEU A 489 28.82 6.20 0.20
CA LEU A 489 28.39 6.09 1.59
C LEU A 489 29.38 6.83 2.48
N VAL A 490 28.85 7.59 3.43
CA VAL A 490 29.66 8.35 4.39
C VAL A 490 29.22 7.97 5.80
N ASP A 491 30.18 7.57 6.62
CA ASP A 491 29.93 7.28 8.03
C ASP A 491 29.62 8.58 8.79
N VAL A 492 28.50 8.56 9.51
CA VAL A 492 27.97 9.70 10.29
C VAL A 492 27.65 9.26 11.72
N VAL A 493 27.71 10.21 12.65
CA VAL A 493 27.35 10.00 14.05
C VAL A 493 25.92 10.48 14.27
N ASP A 494 25.12 9.69 15.00
CA ASP A 494 23.73 10.02 15.34
C ASP A 494 23.64 10.49 16.80
N ARG A 495 22.80 11.48 17.05
CA ARG A 495 22.59 12.06 18.37
C ARG A 495 21.30 11.51 19.02
N PRO A 496 21.24 11.41 20.37
CA PRO A 496 20.00 11.09 21.04
C PRO A 496 18.98 12.20 20.77
N ARG A 497 17.72 11.82 20.56
CA ARG A 497 16.62 12.76 20.35
C ARG A 497 16.45 13.64 21.59
N ARG A 498 16.47 14.97 21.41
CA ARG A 498 16.34 15.95 22.49
C ARG A 498 14.89 16.17 22.95
N ALA A 499 13.92 16.13 22.03
CA ALA A 499 12.49 16.32 22.30
C ALA A 499 11.58 15.50 21.35
N GLY A 500 10.32 15.27 21.75
CA GLY A 500 9.27 14.65 20.92
C GLY A 500 9.05 13.14 21.09
N ARG A 501 7.84 12.65 20.73
CA ARG A 501 7.44 11.22 20.78
C ARG A 501 7.58 10.55 19.41
N SER A 502 7.90 9.24 19.37
CA SER A 502 7.97 8.47 18.13
C SER A 502 6.56 8.22 17.56
N ASN A 503 6.25 8.81 16.40
CA ASN A 503 4.91 8.80 15.78
C ASN A 503 4.50 7.48 15.08
N TYR A 504 5.17 6.35 15.32
CA TYR A 504 4.94 5.11 14.55
C TYR A 504 4.92 3.84 15.38
N GLY A 505 3.91 2.98 15.15
CA GLY A 505 3.81 1.63 15.71
C GLY A 505 4.76 0.61 15.04
N LEU A 506 5.19 -0.39 15.81
CA LEU A 506 6.20 -1.38 15.41
C LEU A 506 5.69 -2.34 14.29
N PHE A 507 4.43 -2.78 14.39
CA PHE A 507 3.84 -3.78 13.47
C PHE A 507 3.42 -3.18 12.12
N ASP A 508 2.88 -1.95 12.11
CA ASP A 508 2.54 -1.25 10.86
C ASP A 508 3.79 -0.98 10.00
N ARG A 509 4.91 -0.64 10.65
CA ARG A 509 6.20 -0.43 9.97
C ARG A 509 6.73 -1.70 9.31
N LEU A 510 6.50 -2.87 9.91
CA LEU A 510 7.02 -4.13 9.38
C LEU A 510 6.29 -4.53 8.10
N TRP A 511 4.95 -4.54 8.11
CA TRP A 511 4.15 -4.96 6.95
C TRP A 511 4.26 -4.00 5.77
N VAL A 512 4.20 -2.68 6.01
CA VAL A 512 4.41 -1.68 4.96
C VAL A 512 5.82 -1.81 4.37
N GLY A 513 6.84 -1.98 5.23
CA GLY A 513 8.22 -2.17 4.78
C GLY A 513 8.43 -3.41 3.91
N ILE A 514 7.73 -4.52 4.20
CA ILE A 514 7.77 -5.74 3.38
C ILE A 514 7.13 -5.51 2.02
N LEU A 515 5.93 -4.89 1.97
CA LEU A 515 5.24 -4.61 0.71
C LEU A 515 6.04 -3.65 -0.18
N ASP A 516 6.60 -2.57 0.40
CA ASP A 516 7.45 -1.63 -0.33
C ASP A 516 8.70 -2.31 -0.87
N LEU A 517 9.32 -3.21 -0.10
CA LEU A 517 10.49 -3.98 -0.53
C LEU A 517 10.17 -4.87 -1.75
N PHE A 518 9.03 -5.56 -1.75
CA PHE A 518 8.59 -6.34 -2.91
C PHE A 518 8.27 -5.44 -4.11
N GLY A 519 7.57 -4.32 -3.89
CA GLY A 519 7.24 -3.35 -4.94
C GLY A 519 8.49 -2.76 -5.60
N VAL A 520 9.47 -2.33 -4.81
CA VAL A 520 10.74 -1.79 -5.30
C VAL A 520 11.58 -2.89 -5.96
N SER A 521 11.62 -4.10 -5.41
CA SER A 521 12.31 -5.23 -6.04
C SER A 521 11.73 -5.54 -7.42
N TRP A 522 10.41 -5.56 -7.55
CA TRP A 522 9.74 -5.69 -8.83
C TRP A 522 10.10 -4.54 -9.79
N LEU A 523 10.10 -3.30 -9.30
CA LEU A 523 10.44 -2.12 -10.10
C LEU A 523 11.90 -2.14 -10.61
N ILE A 524 12.84 -2.62 -9.79
CA ILE A 524 14.25 -2.81 -10.18
C ILE A 524 14.35 -3.87 -11.28
N ARG A 525 13.70 -5.03 -11.10
CA ARG A 525 13.73 -6.14 -12.08
C ARG A 525 13.07 -5.80 -13.42
N ARG A 526 12.16 -4.83 -13.45
CA ARG A 526 11.44 -4.42 -14.67
C ARG A 526 12.14 -3.36 -15.49
N ARG A 527 13.28 -2.81 -15.04
CA ARG A 527 14.05 -1.87 -15.86
C ARG A 527 14.69 -2.62 -17.03
N ARG A 528 14.37 -2.21 -18.26
CA ARG A 528 15.08 -2.65 -19.47
C ARG A 528 16.42 -1.90 -19.59
N ARG A 529 17.24 -2.24 -20.60
CA ARG A 529 18.53 -1.58 -20.84
C ARG A 529 18.37 -0.06 -20.92
N VAL A 530 19.29 0.67 -20.29
CA VAL A 530 19.33 2.15 -20.38
C VAL A 530 19.69 2.52 -21.82
N PRO A 531 18.85 3.28 -22.53
CA PRO A 531 19.23 3.74 -23.85
C PRO A 531 20.41 4.72 -23.72
N ILE A 532 21.48 4.45 -24.45
CA ILE A 532 22.55 5.44 -24.67
C ILE A 532 22.07 6.30 -25.82
N VAL A 533 21.74 7.55 -25.55
CA VAL A 533 21.29 8.51 -26.55
C VAL A 533 22.51 9.24 -27.08
N SER A 534 22.91 8.96 -28.32
CA SER A 534 23.88 9.77 -29.06
C SER A 534 23.15 10.86 -29.83
N ASN A 535 23.74 12.06 -29.89
CA ASN A 535 23.25 13.11 -30.78
C ASN A 535 23.67 12.77 -32.22
N LEU A 536 22.70 12.62 -33.12
CA LEU A 536 22.94 12.31 -34.54
C LEU A 536 23.41 13.51 -35.36
N ARG A 537 23.45 14.72 -34.78
CA ARG A 537 24.02 15.92 -35.39
C ARG A 537 25.22 16.41 -34.58
N LYS A 538 26.39 15.90 -34.92
CA LYS A 538 27.67 16.61 -34.88
C LYS A 538 28.61 15.87 -35.83
N ASP A 539 28.68 16.40 -37.05
CA ASP A 539 29.83 16.47 -37.95
C ASP A 539 29.32 17.08 -39.27
N ALA A 540 29.33 18.42 -39.31
CA ALA A 540 29.36 19.22 -40.52
C ALA A 540 30.25 20.43 -40.24
#